data_AF-A0A9P5X4J2-F1
#
_entry.id   AF-A0A9P5X4J2-F1
#
_cell.length_a   1.000
_cell.length_b   1.000
_cell.length_c   1.000
_cell.angle_alpha   90.00
_cell.angle_beta   90.00
_cell.angle_gamma   90.00
#
_symmetry.space_group_name_H-M   'P 1'
#
loop_
_entity.id
_entity.type
_entity.pdbx_description
1 polymer ?
#
loop_
_entity_poly.entity_id
_entity_poly.type
_entity_poly.pdbx_seq_one_letter_code
_entity_poly.pdbx_strand_id
1 'polypeptide(L)'
;MSEVQIRQYCNVAGLAVLVYDQILTWEQELQYIWLDSEIFLKSSFFLSRYLAPTIQIINIIHSSPPVLERRRGKCFPWFAFQIFSTCMLLWNMEVVMMIRVYALYDRARLMGTLLVLWFTFSRILNFWNGIDAMENMEADRFCIIKKTPDGSKWFSLTIIVNQFLLWALTYYKYRDAVKEGWSRHPIVRVVMRDNSWVFITFTGILVSLLPYSFYVQQVGHIIFSLFNCIISIMSCRLILNMRSIKGTGNDTDSQMELTTIILDEEHSLGYQ
;
A
#
# COMPACT_ATOMS: atom_id res chain seq x y z
N MET A 1 -12.73 -21.50 -21.46
CA MET A 1 -11.75 -20.39 -21.51
C MET A 1 -10.45 -20.93 -20.95
N SER A 2 -9.32 -20.77 -21.63
CA SER A 2 -8.04 -21.30 -21.10
C SER A 2 -7.55 -20.43 -19.93
N GLU A 3 -6.91 -21.02 -18.91
CA GLU A 3 -6.41 -20.29 -17.72
C GLU A 3 -5.46 -19.13 -18.09
N VAL A 4 -4.73 -19.30 -19.20
CA VAL A 4 -3.84 -18.28 -19.78
C VAL A 4 -4.62 -17.05 -20.25
N GLN A 5 -5.79 -17.23 -20.86
CA GLN A 5 -6.63 -16.12 -21.31
C GLN A 5 -7.19 -15.34 -20.12
N ILE A 6 -7.64 -16.03 -19.07
CA ILE A 6 -8.14 -15.38 -17.83
C ILE A 6 -7.04 -14.51 -17.22
N ARG A 7 -5.81 -15.03 -17.13
CA ARG A 7 -4.65 -14.29 -16.62
C ARG A 7 -4.37 -13.02 -17.44
N GLN A 8 -4.45 -13.09 -18.77
CA GLN A 8 -4.24 -11.94 -19.64
C GLN A 8 -5.33 -10.88 -19.43
N TYR A 9 -6.60 -11.27 -19.42
CA TYR A 9 -7.70 -10.33 -19.18
C TYR A 9 -7.62 -9.64 -17.82
N CYS A 10 -7.28 -10.38 -16.75
CA CYS A 10 -7.11 -9.80 -15.42
C CYS A 10 -5.97 -8.78 -15.37
N ASN A 11 -4.83 -9.04 -16.02
CA ASN A 11 -3.72 -8.07 -16.06
C ASN A 11 -4.06 -6.84 -16.90
N VAL A 12 -4.79 -6.99 -18.00
CA VAL A 12 -5.22 -5.83 -18.81
C VAL A 12 -6.23 -4.99 -18.03
N ALA A 13 -7.20 -5.62 -17.37
CA ALA A 13 -8.16 -4.94 -16.52
C ALA A 13 -7.48 -4.23 -15.33
N GLY A 14 -6.53 -4.90 -14.68
CA GLY A 14 -5.74 -4.33 -13.59
C GLY A 14 -4.93 -3.11 -14.03
N LEU A 15 -4.30 -3.18 -15.21
CA LEU A 15 -3.58 -2.05 -15.79
C LEU A 15 -4.52 -0.88 -16.12
N ALA A 16 -5.70 -1.17 -16.70
CA ALA A 16 -6.69 -0.14 -17.00
C ALA A 16 -7.17 0.59 -15.74
N VAL A 17 -7.42 -0.14 -14.65
CA VAL A 17 -7.80 0.46 -13.36
C VAL A 17 -6.67 1.32 -12.79
N LEU A 18 -5.42 0.89 -12.88
CA LEU A 18 -4.27 1.70 -12.43
C LEU A 18 -4.11 2.99 -13.25
N VAL A 19 -4.27 2.92 -14.58
CA VAL A 19 -4.21 4.10 -15.44
C VAL A 19 -5.40 5.03 -15.18
N TYR A 20 -6.59 4.48 -14.93
CA TYR A 20 -7.76 5.28 -14.57
C TYR A 20 -7.53 6.03 -13.24
N ASP A 21 -6.98 5.36 -12.22
CA ASP A 21 -6.59 6.01 -10.97
C ASP A 21 -5.48 7.07 -11.18
N GLN A 22 -4.56 6.84 -12.14
CA GLN A 22 -3.56 7.82 -12.60
C GLN A 22 -4.16 9.13 -13.04
N ILE A 23 -5.16 9.04 -13.91
CA ILE A 23 -5.81 10.22 -14.46
C ILE A 23 -6.57 10.95 -13.35
N LEU A 24 -7.26 10.20 -12.47
CA LEU A 24 -8.13 10.80 -11.45
C LEU A 24 -7.37 11.57 -10.37
N THR A 25 -6.17 11.14 -9.98
CA THR A 25 -5.38 11.82 -8.93
C THR A 25 -4.31 12.75 -9.45
N TRP A 26 -4.22 12.93 -10.78
CA TRP A 26 -3.16 13.71 -11.43
C TRP A 26 -3.03 15.14 -10.90
N GLU A 27 -4.15 15.85 -10.72
CA GLU A 27 -4.15 17.24 -10.22
C GLU A 27 -3.57 17.33 -8.81
N GLN A 28 -3.98 16.42 -7.93
CA GLN A 28 -3.49 16.33 -6.56
C GLN A 28 -2.01 15.95 -6.52
N GLU A 29 -1.56 15.07 -7.41
CA GLU A 29 -0.15 14.69 -7.50
C GLU A 29 0.74 15.87 -7.83
N LEU A 30 0.37 16.65 -8.86
CA LEU A 30 1.11 17.82 -9.26
C LEU A 30 1.26 18.82 -8.11
N GLN A 31 0.16 19.10 -7.41
CA GLN A 31 0.18 20.06 -6.30
C GLN A 31 0.97 19.55 -5.09
N TYR A 32 0.70 18.33 -4.64
CA TYR A 32 1.16 17.86 -3.32
C TYR A 32 2.46 17.03 -3.31
N ILE A 33 2.93 16.58 -4.48
CA ILE A 33 4.10 15.72 -4.60
C ILE A 33 5.18 16.33 -5.51
N TRP A 34 4.77 16.94 -6.62
CA TRP A 34 5.74 17.51 -7.57
C TRP A 34 6.29 18.86 -7.11
N LEU A 35 5.42 19.75 -6.63
CA LEU A 35 5.81 21.11 -6.22
C LEU A 35 6.46 21.15 -4.82
N ASP A 36 5.89 20.41 -3.87
CA ASP A 36 6.40 20.34 -2.50
C ASP A 36 6.39 18.87 -2.08
N SER A 37 7.54 18.25 -1.85
CA SER A 37 7.64 16.95 -1.17
C SER A 37 9.02 16.66 -0.63
N GLU A 38 9.05 16.03 0.54
CA GLU A 38 10.27 15.44 1.10
C GLU A 38 10.73 14.29 0.21
N ILE A 39 12.04 14.16 0.01
CA ILE A 39 12.66 13.12 -0.83
C ILE A 39 12.15 11.72 -0.48
N PHE A 40 11.96 11.41 0.81
CA PHE A 40 11.48 10.11 1.25
C PHE A 40 10.04 9.82 0.81
N LEU A 41 9.12 10.77 1.00
CA LEU A 41 7.72 10.63 0.62
C LEU A 41 7.58 10.60 -0.90
N LYS A 42 8.34 11.44 -1.59
CA LYS A 42 8.45 11.43 -3.05
C LYS A 42 8.88 10.06 -3.53
N SER A 43 10.01 9.54 -3.04
CA SER A 43 10.51 8.21 -3.43
C SER A 43 9.49 7.10 -3.16
N SER A 44 8.83 7.11 -2.00
CA SER A 44 7.80 6.12 -1.66
C SER A 44 6.60 6.20 -2.60
N PHE A 45 6.14 7.42 -2.91
CA PHE A 45 5.06 7.65 -3.85
C PHE A 45 5.40 7.13 -5.24
N PHE A 46 6.56 7.50 -5.79
CA PHE A 46 7.01 7.02 -7.09
C PHE A 46 7.14 5.49 -7.11
N LEU A 47 7.65 4.89 -6.03
CA LEU A 47 7.76 3.44 -5.90
C LEU A 47 6.39 2.77 -6.00
N SER A 48 5.40 3.19 -5.21
CA SER A 48 4.05 2.62 -5.28
C SER A 48 3.36 2.86 -6.62
N ARG A 49 3.57 4.03 -7.21
CA ARG A 49 2.88 4.48 -8.42
C ARG A 49 3.32 3.76 -9.68
N TYR A 50 4.63 3.66 -9.89
CA TYR A 50 5.18 3.17 -11.15
C TYR A 50 5.52 1.68 -11.13
N LEU A 51 5.77 1.11 -9.95
CA LEU A 51 6.18 -0.28 -9.86
C LEU A 51 5.03 -1.26 -10.18
N ALA A 52 3.82 -1.03 -9.67
CA ALA A 52 2.66 -1.88 -9.96
C ALA A 52 2.29 -1.96 -11.46
N PRO A 53 2.15 -0.83 -12.21
CA PRO A 53 1.88 -0.90 -13.64
C PRO A 53 3.04 -1.53 -14.41
N THR A 54 4.29 -1.27 -14.00
CA THR A 54 5.48 -1.91 -14.60
C THR A 54 5.42 -3.43 -14.43
N ILE A 55 5.12 -3.93 -13.23
CA ILE A 55 4.94 -5.37 -12.97
C ILE A 55 3.85 -5.94 -13.88
N GLN A 56 2.71 -5.24 -14.03
CA GLN A 56 1.61 -5.74 -14.86
C GLN A 56 1.94 -5.75 -16.36
N ILE A 57 2.62 -4.75 -16.87
CA ILE A 57 3.09 -4.73 -18.27
C ILE A 57 4.04 -5.91 -18.51
N ILE A 58 5.00 -6.12 -17.60
CA ILE A 58 5.92 -7.25 -17.68
C ILE A 58 5.13 -8.58 -17.60
N ASN A 59 4.13 -8.69 -16.72
CA ASN A 59 3.26 -9.87 -16.62
C ASN A 59 2.51 -10.17 -17.92
N ILE A 60 2.02 -9.15 -18.63
CA ILE A 60 1.32 -9.30 -19.92
C ILE A 60 2.30 -9.83 -20.98
N ILE A 61 3.49 -9.23 -21.09
CA ILE A 61 4.52 -9.63 -22.06
C ILE A 61 4.96 -11.08 -21.80
N HIS A 62 5.22 -11.42 -20.54
CA HIS A 62 5.71 -12.74 -20.15
C HIS A 62 4.64 -13.82 -20.18
N SER A 63 3.36 -13.45 -20.11
CA SER A 63 2.23 -14.38 -20.28
C SER A 63 1.84 -14.60 -21.74
N SER A 64 2.62 -14.09 -22.71
CA SER A 64 2.38 -14.32 -24.13
C SER A 64 2.81 -15.74 -24.57
N PRO A 65 2.02 -16.45 -25.40
CA PRO A 65 2.32 -17.81 -25.86
C PRO A 65 3.76 -18.03 -26.39
N PRO A 66 4.35 -17.15 -27.23
CA PRO A 66 5.70 -17.38 -27.76
C PRO A 66 6.80 -17.27 -26.69
N VAL A 67 6.58 -16.50 -25.63
CA VAL A 67 7.55 -16.33 -24.53
C VAL A 67 7.48 -17.50 -23.55
N LEU A 68 6.27 -18.03 -23.30
CA LEU A 68 6.05 -19.23 -22.49
C LEU A 68 6.73 -20.46 -23.10
N GLU A 69 6.62 -20.65 -24.41
CA GLU A 69 7.23 -21.78 -25.11
C GLU A 69 8.77 -21.74 -25.07
N ARG A 70 9.36 -20.55 -25.18
CA ARG A 70 10.83 -20.34 -25.08
C ARG A 70 11.38 -20.58 -23.67
N ARG A 71 10.56 -20.50 -22.62
CA ARG A 71 11.00 -20.54 -21.20
C ARG A 71 10.85 -21.92 -20.54
N ARG A 72 10.68 -22.98 -21.34
CA ARG A 72 10.50 -24.37 -20.88
C ARG A 72 11.57 -24.74 -19.82
N GLY A 73 11.18 -24.70 -18.53
CA GLY A 73 12.03 -25.06 -17.38
C GLY A 73 12.69 -23.92 -16.57
N LYS A 74 12.55 -22.64 -16.93
CA LYS A 74 13.14 -21.49 -16.18
C LYS A 74 12.07 -20.55 -15.58
N CYS A 75 11.11 -21.10 -14.84
CA CYS A 75 10.02 -20.34 -14.21
C CYS A 75 10.41 -19.68 -12.87
N PHE A 76 11.40 -20.23 -12.16
CA PHE A 76 11.84 -19.76 -10.86
C PHE A 76 12.24 -18.26 -10.80
N PRO A 77 13.12 -17.75 -11.69
CA PRO A 77 13.50 -16.32 -11.65
C PRO A 77 12.32 -15.38 -11.92
N TRP A 78 11.32 -15.85 -12.67
CA TRP A 78 10.10 -15.10 -12.91
C TRP A 78 9.24 -14.97 -11.65
N PHE A 79 9.02 -16.08 -10.95
CA PHE A 79 8.29 -16.06 -9.68
C PHE A 79 9.02 -15.26 -8.60
N ALA A 80 10.34 -15.41 -8.50
CA ALA A 80 11.17 -14.61 -7.59
C ALA A 80 11.00 -13.11 -7.85
N PHE A 81 11.04 -12.67 -9.11
CA PHE A 81 10.81 -11.27 -9.48
C PHE A 81 9.40 -10.79 -9.08
N GLN A 82 8.38 -11.60 -9.32
CA GLN A 82 6.98 -11.26 -9.01
C GLN A 82 6.74 -11.13 -7.50
N ILE A 83 7.27 -12.08 -6.71
CA ILE A 83 7.19 -12.06 -5.25
C ILE A 83 7.96 -10.85 -4.71
N PHE A 84 9.22 -10.66 -5.13
CA PHE A 84 10.07 -9.57 -4.66
C PHE A 84 9.42 -8.21 -4.90
N SER A 85 8.88 -7.99 -6.10
CA SER A 85 8.25 -6.71 -6.45
C SER A 85 6.96 -6.45 -5.65
N THR A 86 6.19 -7.50 -5.38
CA THR A 86 4.97 -7.43 -4.54
C THR A 86 5.33 -7.13 -3.07
N CYS A 87 6.36 -7.80 -2.55
CA CYS A 87 6.90 -7.53 -1.22
C CYS A 87 7.37 -6.07 -1.10
N MET A 88 8.06 -5.55 -2.12
CA MET A 88 8.55 -4.17 -2.11
C MET A 88 7.40 -3.15 -2.05
N LEU A 89 6.33 -3.36 -2.82
CA LEU A 89 5.11 -2.54 -2.74
C LEU A 89 4.47 -2.61 -1.35
N LEU A 90 4.31 -3.82 -0.81
CA LEU A 90 3.71 -4.04 0.50
C LEU A 90 4.53 -3.40 1.62
N TRP A 91 5.85 -3.53 1.60
CA TRP A 91 6.73 -2.94 2.62
C TRP A 91 6.70 -1.42 2.55
N ASN A 92 6.66 -0.85 1.34
CA ASN A 92 6.52 0.59 1.20
C ASN A 92 5.22 1.08 1.85
N MET A 93 4.11 0.40 1.58
CA MET A 93 2.82 0.69 2.18
C MET A 93 2.85 0.61 3.71
N GLU A 94 3.38 -0.48 4.27
CA GLU A 94 3.48 -0.69 5.72
C GLU A 94 4.35 0.38 6.39
N VAL A 95 5.48 0.77 5.76
CA VAL A 95 6.33 1.84 6.28
C VAL A 95 5.58 3.18 6.29
N VAL A 96 4.84 3.50 5.23
CA VAL A 96 4.00 4.71 5.18
C VAL A 96 2.95 4.70 6.30
N MET A 97 2.35 3.55 6.59
CA MET A 97 1.41 3.40 7.70
C MET A 97 2.09 3.57 9.06
N MET A 98 3.25 2.95 9.26
CA MET A 98 4.01 3.04 10.50
C MET A 98 4.41 4.48 10.82
N ILE A 99 4.86 5.24 9.82
CA ILE A 99 5.21 6.65 10.00
C ILE A 99 3.98 7.46 10.45
N ARG A 100 2.79 7.18 9.90
CA ARG A 100 1.54 7.84 10.32
C ARG A 100 1.18 7.51 11.76
N VAL A 101 1.28 6.24 12.13
CA VAL A 101 1.04 5.81 13.52
C VAL A 101 2.05 6.50 14.44
N TYR A 102 3.33 6.51 14.10
CA TYR A 102 4.35 7.20 14.88
C TYR A 102 4.08 8.69 15.04
N ALA A 103 3.63 9.37 13.98
CA ALA A 103 3.20 10.77 14.05
C ALA A 103 1.96 10.98 14.94
N LEU A 104 1.02 10.03 14.94
CA LEU A 104 -0.18 10.06 15.78
C LEU A 104 0.12 9.90 17.28
N TYR A 105 1.21 9.20 17.61
CA TYR A 105 1.72 9.04 18.97
C TYR A 105 2.70 10.16 19.38
N ASP A 106 2.54 11.35 18.80
CA ASP A 106 3.35 12.55 19.09
C ASP A 106 4.86 12.30 19.05
N ARG A 107 5.30 11.42 18.13
CA ARG A 107 6.71 11.04 17.95
C ARG A 107 7.39 10.47 19.22
N ALA A 108 6.62 9.90 20.14
CA ALA A 108 7.17 9.27 21.34
C ALA A 108 8.19 8.18 20.96
N ARG A 109 9.46 8.38 21.34
CA ARG A 109 10.58 7.51 20.93
C ARG A 109 10.36 6.05 21.29
N LEU A 110 9.72 5.78 22.43
CA LEU A 110 9.39 4.43 22.88
C LEU A 110 8.50 3.69 21.87
N MET A 111 7.43 4.34 21.40
CA MET A 111 6.52 3.74 20.42
C MET A 111 7.20 3.56 19.05
N GLY A 112 8.04 4.53 18.66
CA GLY A 112 8.86 4.39 17.46
C GLY A 112 9.80 3.18 17.52
N THR A 113 10.51 3.00 18.64
CA THR A 113 11.41 1.85 18.84
C THR A 113 10.63 0.53 18.83
N LEU A 114 9.48 0.45 19.52
CA LEU A 114 8.65 -0.76 19.51
C LEU A 114 8.15 -1.10 18.11
N LEU A 115 7.68 -0.11 17.33
CA LEU A 115 7.24 -0.31 15.95
C LEU A 115 8.37 -0.82 15.05
N VAL A 116 9.57 -0.25 15.16
CA VAL A 116 10.73 -0.66 14.36
C VAL A 116 11.21 -2.06 14.75
N LEU A 117 11.25 -2.39 16.04
CA LEU A 117 11.60 -3.72 16.52
C LEU A 117 10.61 -4.78 16.02
N TRP A 118 9.30 -4.49 16.11
CA TRP A 118 8.28 -5.38 15.57
C TRP A 118 8.40 -5.53 14.05
N PHE A 119 8.58 -4.43 13.33
CA PHE A 119 8.70 -4.45 11.87
C PHE A 119 9.89 -5.30 11.43
N THR A 120 11.07 -5.06 12.01
CA THR A 120 12.29 -5.80 11.67
C THR A 120 12.15 -7.28 11.98
N PHE A 121 11.58 -7.64 13.14
CA PHE A 121 11.27 -9.02 13.49
C PHE A 121 10.33 -9.68 12.47
N SER A 122 9.22 -9.03 12.13
CA SER A 122 8.29 -9.52 11.12
C SER A 122 8.94 -9.67 9.75
N ARG A 123 9.87 -8.79 9.35
CA ARG A 123 10.59 -8.92 8.07
C ARG A 123 11.54 -10.12 8.06
N ILE A 124 12.24 -10.38 9.15
CA ILE A 124 13.11 -11.57 9.29
C ILE A 124 12.27 -12.85 9.14
N LEU A 125 11.14 -12.94 9.84
CA LEU A 125 10.23 -14.08 9.73
C LEU A 125 9.68 -14.25 8.31
N ASN A 126 9.26 -13.17 7.66
CA ASN A 126 8.77 -13.22 6.28
C ASN A 126 9.85 -13.68 5.30
N PHE A 127 11.09 -13.23 5.49
CA PHE A 127 12.21 -13.63 4.63
C PHE A 127 12.52 -15.12 4.79
N TRP A 128 12.54 -15.62 6.03
CA TRP A 128 12.74 -17.03 6.33
C TRP A 128 11.65 -17.92 5.70
N ASN A 129 10.39 -17.59 5.95
CA ASN A 129 9.25 -18.31 5.37
C ASN A 129 9.20 -18.20 3.84
N GLY A 130 9.69 -17.08 3.28
CA GLY A 130 9.80 -16.86 1.84
C GLY A 130 10.82 -17.79 1.19
N ILE A 131 11.99 -17.98 1.80
CA ILE A 131 13.02 -18.91 1.31
C ILE A 131 12.48 -20.35 1.35
N ASP A 132 11.91 -20.76 2.49
CA ASP A 132 11.31 -22.09 2.64
C ASP A 132 10.20 -22.35 1.62
N ALA A 133 9.34 -21.34 1.37
CA ALA A 133 8.30 -21.43 0.36
C ALA A 133 8.88 -21.53 -1.07
N MET A 134 10.01 -20.89 -1.36
CA MET A 134 10.65 -20.95 -2.67
C MET A 134 11.33 -22.29 -2.93
N GLU A 135 11.95 -22.89 -1.93
CA GLU A 135 12.64 -24.19 -2.05
C GLU A 135 11.65 -25.34 -2.28
N ASN A 136 10.48 -25.28 -1.61
CA ASN A 136 9.44 -26.31 -1.69
C ASN A 136 8.42 -26.07 -2.83
N MET A 137 8.71 -25.15 -3.76
CA MET A 137 7.78 -24.76 -4.81
C MET A 137 7.88 -25.67 -6.04
N GLU A 138 6.84 -26.46 -6.30
CA GLU A 138 6.72 -27.24 -7.54
C GLU A 138 5.87 -26.50 -8.60
N ALA A 139 6.52 -26.08 -9.68
CA ALA A 139 5.88 -25.40 -10.81
C ALA A 139 5.78 -26.31 -12.05
N ASP A 140 4.66 -26.23 -12.79
CA ASP A 140 4.48 -26.95 -14.05
C ASP A 140 5.27 -26.35 -15.22
N ARG A 141 5.34 -27.08 -16.35
CA ARG A 141 5.96 -26.62 -17.61
C ARG A 141 5.41 -25.30 -18.15
N PHE A 142 4.20 -24.92 -17.76
CA PHE A 142 3.56 -23.64 -18.11
C PHE A 142 3.72 -22.55 -17.02
N CYS A 143 4.63 -22.74 -16.07
CA CYS A 143 4.84 -21.87 -14.91
C CYS A 143 3.54 -21.68 -14.09
N ILE A 144 2.80 -22.77 -13.86
CA ILE A 144 1.61 -22.80 -13.01
C ILE A 144 1.96 -23.54 -11.72
N ILE A 145 1.58 -22.97 -10.58
CA ILE A 145 1.87 -23.54 -9.24
C ILE A 145 1.00 -24.79 -9.06
N LYS A 146 1.62 -25.95 -8.82
CA LYS A 146 0.88 -27.22 -8.60
C LYS A 146 0.49 -27.41 -7.15
N LYS A 147 1.33 -26.97 -6.21
CA LYS A 147 1.10 -27.09 -4.78
C LYS A 147 1.56 -25.83 -4.07
N THR A 148 0.69 -25.27 -3.25
CA THR A 148 1.02 -24.13 -2.39
C THR A 148 1.80 -24.65 -1.18
N PRO A 149 3.06 -24.23 -0.96
CA PRO A 149 3.86 -24.67 0.18
C PRO A 149 3.30 -24.12 1.49
N ASP A 150 3.48 -24.84 2.58
CA ASP A 150 2.97 -24.43 3.90
C ASP A 150 3.60 -23.11 4.39
N GLY A 151 4.84 -22.81 4.01
CA GLY A 151 5.49 -21.51 4.26
C GLY A 151 4.70 -20.30 3.71
N SER A 152 3.95 -20.47 2.61
CA SER A 152 3.09 -19.41 2.06
C SER A 152 1.93 -19.04 2.99
N LYS A 153 1.44 -19.99 3.80
CA LYS A 153 0.37 -19.75 4.78
C LYS A 153 0.90 -18.88 5.93
N TRP A 154 2.08 -19.21 6.44
CA TRP A 154 2.76 -18.43 7.48
C TRP A 154 3.14 -17.03 7.03
N PHE A 155 3.61 -16.88 5.79
CA PHE A 155 3.85 -15.58 5.18
C PHE A 155 2.57 -14.73 5.14
N SER A 156 1.48 -15.30 4.63
CA SER A 156 0.18 -14.61 4.56
C SER A 156 -0.36 -14.23 5.94
N LEU A 157 -0.24 -15.13 6.92
CA LEU A 157 -0.64 -14.86 8.31
C LEU A 157 0.14 -13.69 8.91
N THR A 158 1.46 -13.62 8.67
CA THR A 158 2.30 -12.54 9.19
C THR A 158 1.88 -11.17 8.65
N ILE A 159 1.50 -11.09 7.37
CA ILE A 159 0.97 -9.85 6.77
C ILE A 159 -0.30 -9.40 7.50
N ILE A 160 -1.23 -10.33 7.76
CA ILE A 160 -2.49 -10.03 8.45
C ILE A 160 -2.23 -9.50 9.85
N VAL A 161 -1.37 -10.20 10.59
CA VAL A 161 -1.02 -9.80 11.96
C VAL A 161 -0.42 -8.40 11.97
N ASN A 162 0.44 -8.06 11.01
CA ASN A 162 0.98 -6.71 10.89
C ASN A 162 -0.12 -5.67 10.59
N GLN A 163 -1.01 -5.95 9.64
CA GLN A 163 -2.11 -5.04 9.29
C GLN A 163 -3.08 -4.84 10.46
N PHE A 164 -3.42 -5.92 11.17
CA PHE A 164 -4.24 -5.88 12.36
C PHE A 164 -3.58 -5.09 13.48
N LEU A 165 -2.28 -5.30 13.73
CA LEU A 165 -1.53 -4.59 14.77
C LEU A 165 -1.48 -3.09 14.49
N LEU A 166 -1.19 -2.68 13.26
CA LEU A 166 -1.18 -1.27 12.87
C LEU A 166 -2.57 -0.63 13.02
N TRP A 167 -3.61 -1.34 12.58
CA TRP A 167 -4.99 -0.89 12.74
C TRP A 167 -5.38 -0.77 14.22
N ALA A 168 -5.06 -1.78 15.04
CA ALA A 168 -5.36 -1.81 16.46
C ALA A 168 -4.68 -0.65 17.20
N LEU A 169 -3.38 -0.41 16.96
CA LEU A 169 -2.66 0.74 17.54
C LEU A 169 -3.29 2.07 17.14
N THR A 170 -3.64 2.23 15.86
CA THR A 170 -4.33 3.43 15.37
C THR A 170 -5.68 3.61 16.08
N TYR A 171 -6.44 2.52 16.25
CA TYR A 171 -7.74 2.54 16.90
C TYR A 171 -7.65 2.85 18.39
N TYR A 172 -6.69 2.27 19.11
CA TYR A 172 -6.47 2.57 20.53
C TYR A 172 -6.19 4.06 20.73
N LYS A 173 -5.25 4.62 19.95
CA LYS A 173 -4.96 6.06 20.04
C LYS A 173 -6.13 6.94 19.62
N TYR A 174 -6.91 6.52 18.62
CA TYR A 174 -8.14 7.21 18.23
C TYR A 174 -9.16 7.26 19.38
N ARG A 175 -9.36 6.14 20.09
CA ARG A 175 -10.26 6.10 21.26
C ARG A 175 -9.80 7.03 22.37
N ASP A 176 -8.50 7.07 22.65
CA ASP A 176 -7.96 7.98 23.67
C ASP A 176 -8.13 9.45 23.24
N ALA A 177 -7.85 9.78 21.98
CA ALA A 177 -8.08 11.11 21.43
C ALA A 177 -9.56 11.54 21.50
N VAL A 178 -10.50 10.60 21.33
CA VAL A 178 -11.93 10.88 21.50
C VAL A 178 -12.28 11.18 22.97
N LYS A 179 -11.72 10.42 23.92
CA LYS A 179 -11.95 10.66 25.35
C LYS A 179 -11.38 12.00 25.81
N GLU A 180 -10.21 12.37 25.29
CA GLU A 180 -9.52 13.63 25.60
C GLU A 180 -10.14 14.85 24.89
N GLY A 181 -11.12 14.64 23.99
CA GLY A 181 -11.77 15.72 23.23
C GLY A 181 -11.00 16.19 21.99
N TRP A 182 -9.89 15.53 21.66
CA TRP A 182 -9.00 15.85 20.53
C TRP A 182 -9.44 15.21 19.20
N SER A 183 -10.59 14.53 19.18
CA SER A 183 -11.16 13.90 17.98
C SER A 183 -11.46 14.88 16.83
N ARG A 184 -11.51 16.19 17.13
CA ARG A 184 -11.71 17.25 16.12
C ARG A 184 -10.51 17.46 15.21
N HIS A 185 -9.31 16.98 15.57
CA HIS A 185 -8.14 17.15 14.70
C HIS A 185 -8.29 16.30 13.41
N PRO A 186 -8.22 16.92 12.22
CA PRO A 186 -8.47 16.24 10.94
C PRO A 186 -7.48 15.09 10.68
N ILE A 187 -6.25 15.21 11.20
CA ILE A 187 -5.19 14.21 11.06
C ILE A 187 -5.59 12.87 11.70
N VAL A 188 -6.14 12.89 12.93
CA VAL A 188 -6.51 11.68 13.67
C VAL A 188 -7.60 10.91 12.92
N ARG A 189 -8.61 11.63 12.42
CA ARG A 189 -9.74 11.04 11.68
C ARG A 189 -9.31 10.44 10.34
N VAL A 190 -8.47 11.15 9.58
CA VAL A 190 -8.01 10.66 8.27
C VAL A 190 -7.10 9.45 8.43
N VAL A 191 -6.17 9.46 9.39
CA VAL A 191 -5.29 8.29 9.65
C VAL A 191 -6.11 7.06 10.04
N MET A 192 -7.08 7.19 10.95
CA MET A 192 -7.93 6.08 11.35
C MET A 192 -8.78 5.55 10.19
N ARG A 193 -9.40 6.46 9.42
CA ARG A 193 -10.22 6.09 8.26
C ARG A 193 -9.40 5.35 7.22
N ASP A 194 -8.24 5.88 6.86
CA ASP A 194 -7.43 5.33 5.78
C ASP A 194 -6.79 3.98 6.19
N ASN A 195 -6.31 3.86 7.44
CA ASN A 195 -5.82 2.58 7.97
C ASN A 195 -6.94 1.52 8.05
N SER A 196 -8.17 1.94 8.35
CA SER A 196 -9.32 1.04 8.36
C SER A 196 -9.69 0.55 6.96
N TRP A 197 -9.66 1.42 5.95
CA TRP A 197 -9.90 1.00 4.56
C TRP A 197 -8.93 -0.07 4.10
N VAL A 198 -7.66 0.07 4.47
CA VAL A 198 -6.65 -0.93 4.15
C VAL A 198 -6.91 -2.23 4.88
N PHE A 199 -7.14 -2.18 6.19
CA PHE A 199 -7.44 -3.38 6.97
C PHE A 199 -8.67 -4.14 6.42
N ILE A 200 -9.75 -3.42 6.12
CA ILE A 200 -10.97 -3.97 5.53
C ILE A 200 -10.68 -4.60 4.18
N THR A 201 -9.90 -3.92 3.32
CA THR A 201 -9.60 -4.42 1.97
C THR A 201 -8.73 -5.67 2.02
N PHE A 202 -7.68 -5.70 2.84
CA PHE A 202 -6.82 -6.88 3.00
C PHE A 202 -7.60 -8.06 3.58
N THR A 203 -8.39 -7.83 4.62
CA THR A 203 -9.25 -8.86 5.22
C THR A 203 -10.28 -9.37 4.21
N GLY A 204 -10.90 -8.46 3.45
CA GLY A 204 -11.88 -8.80 2.41
C GLY A 204 -11.28 -9.65 1.28
N ILE A 205 -10.06 -9.32 0.83
CA ILE A 205 -9.32 -10.15 -0.13
C ILE A 205 -9.12 -11.54 0.46
N LEU A 206 -8.62 -11.67 1.69
CA LEU A 206 -8.36 -12.97 2.30
C LEU A 206 -9.62 -13.82 2.49
N VAL A 207 -10.70 -13.23 3.00
CA VAL A 207 -11.99 -13.90 3.12
C VAL A 207 -12.47 -14.37 1.74
N SER A 208 -12.25 -13.56 0.71
CA SER A 208 -12.56 -13.94 -0.67
C SER A 208 -11.65 -15.06 -1.18
N LEU A 209 -10.43 -15.21 -0.68
CA LEU A 209 -9.49 -16.25 -1.11
C LEU A 209 -9.62 -17.57 -0.35
N LEU A 210 -10.19 -17.57 0.86
CA LEU A 210 -10.39 -18.78 1.65
C LEU A 210 -11.20 -19.86 0.92
N PRO A 211 -12.40 -19.58 0.37
CA PRO A 211 -13.16 -20.58 -0.41
C PRO A 211 -12.35 -21.08 -1.60
N TYR A 212 -11.69 -20.17 -2.30
CA TYR A 212 -10.90 -20.51 -3.48
C TYR A 212 -9.74 -21.44 -3.15
N SER A 213 -9.08 -21.27 -1.99
CA SER A 213 -8.03 -22.18 -1.53
C SER A 213 -8.53 -23.60 -1.21
N PHE A 214 -9.80 -23.75 -0.81
CA PHE A 214 -10.39 -25.06 -0.53
C PHE A 214 -10.93 -25.75 -1.79
N TYR A 215 -11.43 -24.99 -2.76
CA TYR A 215 -12.10 -25.53 -3.94
C TYR A 215 -11.23 -25.55 -5.22
N VAL A 216 -10.24 -24.66 -5.38
CA VAL A 216 -9.46 -24.50 -6.62
C VAL A 216 -7.97 -24.32 -6.31
N GLN A 217 -7.12 -25.27 -6.72
CA GLN A 217 -5.67 -25.25 -6.42
C GLN A 217 -4.85 -24.24 -7.25
N GLN A 218 -5.46 -23.50 -8.19
CA GLN A 218 -4.74 -22.71 -9.21
C GLN A 218 -5.09 -21.21 -9.24
N VAL A 219 -5.09 -20.54 -8.08
CA VAL A 219 -5.55 -19.13 -7.99
C VAL A 219 -4.40 -18.10 -7.88
N GLY A 220 -3.16 -18.55 -7.78
CA GLY A 220 -2.01 -17.69 -7.49
C GLY A 220 -1.90 -16.46 -8.41
N HIS A 221 -2.09 -16.63 -9.72
CA HIS A 221 -1.80 -15.55 -10.69
C HIS A 221 -2.80 -14.39 -10.68
N ILE A 222 -4.08 -14.65 -10.44
CA ILE A 222 -5.13 -13.61 -10.40
C ILE A 222 -4.95 -12.76 -9.14
N ILE A 223 -4.59 -13.43 -8.03
CA ILE A 223 -4.38 -12.80 -6.72
C ILE A 223 -3.26 -11.78 -6.83
N PHE A 224 -2.10 -12.15 -7.38
CA PHE A 224 -0.97 -11.22 -7.46
C PHE A 224 -1.30 -9.96 -8.27
N SER A 225 -2.05 -10.08 -9.36
CA SER A 225 -2.37 -8.92 -10.21
C SER A 225 -3.27 -7.94 -9.47
N LEU A 226 -4.40 -8.42 -8.94
CA LEU A 226 -5.36 -7.61 -8.21
C LEU A 226 -4.77 -7.05 -6.89
N PHE A 227 -3.99 -7.85 -6.18
CA PHE A 227 -3.34 -7.45 -4.94
C PHE A 227 -2.35 -6.31 -5.17
N ASN A 228 -1.53 -6.39 -6.22
CA ASN A 228 -0.61 -5.30 -6.58
C ASN A 228 -1.35 -4.02 -6.99
N CYS A 229 -2.47 -4.12 -7.71
CA CYS A 229 -3.32 -2.97 -8.02
C CYS A 229 -3.76 -2.26 -6.74
N ILE A 230 -4.35 -3.03 -5.82
CA ILE A 230 -4.95 -2.51 -4.60
C ILE A 230 -3.87 -1.88 -3.70
N ILE A 231 -2.72 -2.54 -3.52
CA ILE A 231 -1.62 -1.97 -2.73
C ILE A 231 -1.14 -0.66 -3.33
N SER A 232 -0.96 -0.58 -4.65
CA SER A 232 -0.52 0.64 -5.31
C SER A 232 -1.52 1.78 -5.10
N ILE A 233 -2.80 1.56 -5.38
CA ILE A 233 -3.87 2.57 -5.21
C ILE A 233 -3.93 3.01 -3.75
N MET A 234 -4.00 2.07 -2.80
CA MET A 234 -4.10 2.39 -1.38
C MET A 234 -2.88 3.16 -0.88
N SER A 235 -1.67 2.78 -1.29
CA SER A 235 -0.43 3.49 -0.92
C SER A 235 -0.42 4.92 -1.45
N CYS A 236 -0.84 5.12 -2.71
CA CYS A 236 -0.92 6.44 -3.31
C CYS A 236 -1.97 7.32 -2.60
N ARG A 237 -3.18 6.79 -2.39
CA ARG A 237 -4.29 7.47 -1.71
C ARG A 237 -3.93 7.84 -0.28
N LEU A 238 -3.28 6.94 0.45
CA LEU A 238 -2.73 7.22 1.76
C LEU A 238 -1.87 8.48 1.69
N ILE A 239 -0.81 8.47 0.86
CA ILE A 239 0.16 9.57 0.78
C ILE A 239 -0.54 10.89 0.42
N LEU A 240 -1.38 10.89 -0.61
CA LEU A 240 -2.09 12.08 -1.07
C LEU A 240 -3.05 12.66 -0.01
N ASN A 241 -3.84 11.82 0.66
CA ASN A 241 -4.77 12.27 1.71
C ASN A 241 -4.05 12.98 2.85
N MET A 242 -2.85 12.51 3.20
CA MET A 242 -2.05 13.15 4.25
C MET A 242 -1.53 14.52 3.82
N ARG A 243 -1.06 14.65 2.57
CA ARG A 243 -0.54 15.93 2.05
C ARG A 243 -1.64 16.95 1.84
N SER A 244 -2.83 16.52 1.42
CA SER A 244 -3.98 17.40 1.27
C SER A 244 -4.32 18.13 2.58
N ILE A 245 -4.24 17.44 3.74
CA ILE A 245 -4.47 18.09 5.05
C ILE A 245 -3.40 19.15 5.34
N LYS A 246 -2.13 18.87 5.02
CA LYS A 246 -1.04 19.83 5.23
C LYS A 246 -1.22 21.06 4.35
N GLY A 247 -1.63 20.88 3.09
CA GLY A 247 -1.95 21.97 2.17
C GLY A 247 -3.08 22.85 2.72
N THR A 248 -4.22 22.27 3.07
CA THR A 248 -5.35 23.02 3.63
C THR A 248 -5.00 23.71 4.95
N GLY A 249 -4.17 23.08 5.79
CA GLY A 249 -3.67 23.70 7.02
C GLY A 249 -2.85 24.96 6.75
N ASN A 250 -1.91 24.90 5.81
CA ASN A 250 -1.10 26.05 5.42
C ASN A 250 -1.95 27.17 4.79
N ASP A 251 -2.94 26.83 3.96
CA ASP A 251 -3.82 27.82 3.36
C ASP A 251 -4.67 28.53 4.43
N THR A 252 -5.16 27.78 5.42
CA THR A 252 -5.94 28.34 6.54
C THR A 252 -5.08 29.25 7.42
N ASP A 253 -3.84 28.84 7.72
CA ASP A 253 -2.90 29.65 8.52
C ASP A 253 -2.53 30.94 7.78
N SER A 254 -2.27 30.84 6.47
CA SER A 254 -1.99 31.99 5.60
C SER A 254 -3.18 32.95 5.50
N GLN A 255 -4.41 32.43 5.42
CA GLN A 255 -5.63 33.25 5.43
C GLN A 255 -5.86 33.92 6.79
N MET A 256 -5.53 33.24 7.89
CA MET A 256 -5.65 33.79 9.24
C MET A 256 -4.60 34.88 9.49
N GLU A 257 -3.36 34.71 9.04
CA GLU A 257 -2.32 35.76 9.04
C GLU A 257 -2.75 36.96 8.20
N LEU A 258 -3.25 36.75 6.98
CA LEU A 258 -3.69 37.84 6.09
C LEU A 258 -4.85 38.63 6.69
N THR A 259 -5.83 37.96 7.31
CA THR A 259 -6.97 38.62 7.96
C THR A 259 -6.51 39.45 9.17
N THR A 260 -5.51 38.96 9.91
CA THR A 260 -4.94 39.69 11.06
C THR A 260 -4.24 40.96 10.60
N ILE A 261 -3.49 40.90 9.49
CA ILE A 261 -2.81 42.07 8.92
C ILE A 261 -3.83 43.13 8.44
N ILE A 262 -4.90 42.72 7.75
CA ILE A 262 -5.95 43.64 7.27
C ILE A 262 -6.66 44.34 8.43
N LEU A 263 -6.93 43.64 9.53
CA LEU A 263 -7.55 44.23 10.72
C LEU A 263 -6.63 45.24 11.43
N ASP A 264 -5.33 44.98 11.46
CA ASP A 264 -4.35 45.90 12.05
C ASP A 264 -4.19 47.16 11.18
N GLU A 265 -4.26 47.01 9.86
CA GLU A 265 -4.24 48.12 8.90
C GLU A 265 -5.50 48.99 9.00
N GLU A 266 -6.70 48.40 9.10
CA GLU A 266 -7.95 49.17 9.35
C GLU A 266 -7.95 49.89 10.69
N HIS A 267 -7.41 49.28 11.75
CA HIS A 267 -7.30 49.93 13.07
C HIS A 267 -6.32 51.12 13.03
N SER A 268 -5.26 51.04 12.22
CA SER A 268 -4.33 52.16 12.04
C SER A 268 -4.92 53.34 11.25
N LEU A 269 -5.86 53.06 10.33
CA LEU A 269 -6.54 54.08 9.52
C LEU A 269 -7.75 54.73 10.23
N GLY A 270 -8.34 54.07 11.22
CA GLY A 270 -9.47 54.61 12.01
C GLY A 270 -9.09 55.64 13.08
N TYR A 271 -7.79 55.90 13.30
CA TYR A 271 -7.27 56.85 14.29
C TYR A 271 -6.70 58.15 13.69
N GLN A 272 -6.87 58.38 12.38
CA GLN A 272 -6.56 59.66 11.71
C GLN A 272 -7.83 60.44 11.39
#